data_AF-A0A4R2N4C2-F1
#
_entry.id   AF-A0A4R2N4C2-F1
#
_cell.length_a   1.000
_cell.length_b   1.000
_cell.length_c   1.000
_cell.angle_alpha   90.00
_cell.angle_beta   90.00
_cell.angle_gamma   90.00
#
_symmetry.space_group_name_H-M   'P 1'
#
loop_
_entity.id
_entity.type
_entity.pdbx_description
1 polymer ?
#
loop_
_entity_poly.entity_id
_entity_poly.type
_entity_poly.pdbx_seq_one_letter_code
_entity_poly.pdbx_strand_id
1 'polypeptide(L)'
;ADVLLKDTPAQTVIADKAYDAQARLIEPLLDNGKAVVIPSRVTNKQPREYDRDLYKARHLIENFFARLKQYRAIATRYDKTARNFLGAIHLVASMVWLA
;
A
#
# COMPACT_ATOMS: atom_id res chain seq x y z
N ALA A 1 1.85 -0.93 -9.47
CA ALA A 1 1.08 0.00 -8.65
C ALA A 1 0.27 0.94 -9.52
N ASP A 2 0.89 1.63 -10.49
CA ASP A 2 0.24 2.65 -11.33
C ASP A 2 -1.03 2.16 -12.05
N VAL A 3 -1.02 0.91 -12.53
CA VAL A 3 -2.20 0.29 -13.17
C VAL A 3 -3.39 0.18 -12.22
N LEU A 4 -3.15 -0.04 -10.92
CA LEU A 4 -4.20 -0.20 -9.92
C LEU A 4 -4.69 1.14 -9.34
N LEU A 5 -3.85 2.19 -9.43
CA LEU A 5 -4.14 3.50 -8.84
C LEU A 5 -4.91 4.44 -9.78
N LYS A 6 -4.80 4.23 -11.10
CA LYS A 6 -5.46 5.04 -12.12
C LYS A 6 -6.97 5.07 -11.96
N ASP A 7 -7.58 3.89 -11.76
CA ASP A 7 -9.05 3.74 -11.69
C ASP A 7 -9.57 3.57 -10.25
N THR A 8 -8.74 3.88 -9.26
CA THR A 8 -9.13 3.77 -7.85
C THR A 8 -10.17 4.84 -7.50
N PRO A 9 -11.28 4.51 -6.81
CA PRO A 9 -12.29 5.51 -6.40
C PRO A 9 -11.83 6.38 -5.21
N ALA A 10 -10.72 6.04 -4.55
CA ALA A 10 -10.23 6.77 -3.39
C ALA A 10 -9.81 8.21 -3.77
N GLN A 11 -10.20 9.16 -2.92
CA GLN A 11 -9.83 10.58 -3.04
C GLN A 11 -8.42 10.85 -2.51
N THR A 12 -7.89 9.99 -1.64
CA THR A 12 -6.57 10.14 -1.04
C THR A 12 -5.77 8.86 -1.17
N VAL A 13 -4.51 9.00 -1.58
CA VAL A 13 -3.56 7.89 -1.73
C VAL A 13 -2.43 8.05 -0.73
N ILE A 14 -2.28 7.08 0.16
CA ILE A 14 -1.19 6.99 1.13
C ILE A 14 -0.23 5.92 0.64
N ALA A 15 1.05 6.23 0.49
CA ALA A 15 2.05 5.25 0.10
C ALA A 15 3.42 5.54 0.70
N ASP A 16 4.27 4.51 0.71
CA ASP A 16 5.63 4.60 1.20
C ASP A 16 6.47 5.58 0.36
N LYS A 17 7.51 6.15 0.97
CA LYS A 17 8.52 7.00 0.33
C LYS A 17 9.16 6.37 -0.92
N ALA A 18 9.20 5.04 -1.00
CA ALA A 18 9.64 4.34 -2.21
C ALA A 18 8.79 4.68 -3.45
N TYR A 19 7.53 5.10 -3.28
CA TYR A 19 6.62 5.52 -4.34
C TYR A 19 6.71 7.01 -4.69
N ASP A 20 7.76 7.72 -4.26
CA ASP A 20 8.08 9.07 -4.75
C ASP A 20 8.57 9.03 -6.21
N ALA A 21 7.64 8.76 -7.13
CA ALA A 21 7.86 8.75 -8.57
C ALA A 21 6.99 9.85 -9.20
N GLN A 22 7.59 11.03 -9.36
CA GLN A 22 6.89 12.26 -9.75
C GLN A 22 6.05 12.09 -11.03
N ALA A 23 6.69 11.82 -12.18
CA ALA A 23 6.00 11.72 -13.47
C ALA A 23 5.11 10.47 -13.62
N ARG A 24 5.50 9.37 -12.97
CA ARG A 24 4.86 8.06 -13.17
C ARG A 24 3.63 7.85 -12.27
N LEU A 25 3.62 8.47 -11.09
CA LEU A 25 2.61 8.19 -10.05
C LEU A 25 2.03 9.47 -9.45
N ILE A 26 2.84 10.46 -9.09
CA ILE A 26 2.36 11.65 -8.39
C ILE A 26 1.52 12.55 -9.32
N GLU A 27 2.07 12.91 -10.49
CA GLU A 27 1.40 13.76 -11.48
C GLU A 27 0.06 13.16 -11.94
N PRO A 28 -0.02 11.89 -12.37
CA PRO A 28 -1.31 11.29 -12.73
C PRO A 28 -2.34 11.28 -11.60
N LEU A 29 -1.92 11.14 -10.34
CA LEU A 29 -2.84 11.15 -9.20
C LEU A 29 -3.39 12.57 -8.96
N LEU A 30 -2.53 13.58 -9.04
CA LEU A 30 -2.93 14.98 -8.91
C LEU A 30 -3.83 15.42 -10.07
N ASP A 31 -3.52 15.01 -11.31
CA ASP A 31 -4.34 15.29 -12.50
C ASP A 31 -5.74 14.68 -12.40
N ASN A 32 -5.86 13.54 -11.70
CA ASN A 32 -7.15 12.92 -11.38
C ASN A 32 -7.80 13.50 -10.11
N GLY A 33 -7.31 14.64 -9.59
CA GLY A 33 -7.87 15.34 -8.44
C GLY A 33 -7.69 14.62 -7.10
N LYS A 34 -6.73 13.70 -6.99
CA LYS A 34 -6.49 12.91 -5.78
C LYS A 34 -5.44 13.58 -4.89
N ALA A 35 -5.68 13.55 -3.58
CA ALA A 35 -4.70 13.95 -2.59
C ALA A 35 -3.61 12.88 -2.45
N VAL A 36 -2.35 13.30 -2.45
CA VAL A 36 -1.19 12.40 -2.40
C VAL A 36 -0.44 12.56 -1.08
N VAL A 37 -0.47 11.51 -0.25
CA VAL A 37 0.23 11.46 1.04
C VAL A 37 1.41 10.51 0.92
N ILE A 38 2.43 10.97 0.20
CA ILE A 38 3.65 10.21 -0.10
C ILE A 38 4.87 11.09 0.21
N PRO A 39 5.68 10.74 1.22
CA PRO A 39 6.87 11.49 1.56
C PRO A 39 7.86 11.54 0.40
N SER A 40 8.49 12.69 0.19
CA SER A 40 9.57 12.82 -0.80
C SER A 40 10.84 12.09 -0.38
N ARG A 41 11.55 11.51 -1.36
CA ARG A 41 12.90 10.97 -1.23
C ARG A 41 13.88 12.06 -0.80
N VAL A 42 14.90 11.67 -0.04
CA VAL A 42 15.93 12.63 0.45
C VAL A 42 16.66 13.29 -0.72
N THR A 43 16.82 12.56 -1.83
CA THR A 43 17.47 13.03 -3.07
C THR A 43 16.59 13.98 -3.89
N ASN A 44 15.31 14.13 -3.54
CA ASN A 44 14.41 15.00 -4.30
C ASN A 44 14.74 16.47 -4.02
N LYS A 45 15.08 17.21 -5.07
CA LYS A 45 15.46 18.64 -4.97
C LYS A 45 14.28 19.54 -4.58
N GLN A 46 13.05 19.07 -4.82
CA GLN A 46 11.83 19.80 -4.50
C GLN A 46 10.94 18.89 -3.65
N PRO A 47 11.17 18.85 -2.33
CA PRO A 47 10.34 18.06 -1.43
C PRO A 47 8.91 18.59 -1.44
N ARG A 48 7.95 17.66 -1.52
CA ARG A 48 6.52 17.97 -1.45
C ARG A 48 6.06 17.98 0.00
N GLU A 49 5.15 18.89 0.30
CA GLU A 49 4.38 18.82 1.54
C GLU A 49 3.37 17.68 1.47
N TYR A 50 3.13 17.04 2.62
CA TYR A 50 2.16 15.97 2.76
C TYR A 50 1.63 15.96 4.20
N ASP A 51 0.42 15.46 4.36
CA ASP A 51 -0.19 15.29 5.69
C ASP A 51 0.53 14.17 6.47
N ARG A 52 1.32 14.57 7.47
CA ARG A 52 2.08 13.65 8.31
C ARG A 52 1.20 12.82 9.23
N ASP A 53 0.05 13.35 9.66
CA ASP A 53 -0.86 12.64 10.54
C ASP A 53 -1.62 11.57 9.77
N LEU A 54 -2.08 11.90 8.55
CA LEU A 54 -2.67 10.90 7.67
C LEU A 54 -1.65 9.85 7.22
N TYR A 55 -0.38 10.23 7.04
CA TYR A 55 0.69 9.26 6.73
C TYR A 55 0.88 8.21 7.83
N LYS A 56 0.62 8.53 9.10
CA LYS A 56 0.71 7.57 10.21
C LYS A 56 -0.23 6.39 9.98
N ALA A 57 -1.41 6.59 9.38
CA ALA A 57 -2.38 5.53 9.13
C ALA A 57 -1.83 4.35 8.30
N ARG A 58 -0.70 4.53 7.61
CA ARG A 58 0.06 3.45 6.95
C ARG A 58 0.43 2.30 7.92
N HIS A 59 0.57 2.57 9.22
CA HIS A 59 0.85 1.53 10.21
C HIS A 59 -0.26 0.45 10.25
N LEU A 60 -1.51 0.78 9.88
CA LEU A 60 -2.62 -0.16 9.88
C LEU A 60 -2.40 -1.29 8.86
N ILE A 61 -1.97 -0.93 7.64
CA ILE A 61 -1.70 -1.91 6.59
C ILE A 61 -0.40 -2.69 6.89
N GLU A 62 0.61 -2.05 7.48
CA GLU A 62 1.83 -2.74 7.92
C GLU A 62 1.53 -3.78 9.01
N ASN A 63 0.72 -3.43 10.00
CA ASN A 63 0.28 -4.34 11.05
C ASN A 63 -0.53 -5.51 10.48
N PHE A 64 -1.40 -5.24 9.50
CA PHE A 64 -2.14 -6.29 8.80
C PHE A 64 -1.19 -7.30 8.10
N PHE A 65 -0.20 -6.82 7.36
CA PHE A 65 0.79 -7.70 6.73
C PHE A 65 1.71 -8.38 7.74
N ALA A 66 2.02 -7.74 8.87
CA ALA A 66 2.74 -8.37 9.96
C ALA A 66 1.95 -9.56 10.54
N ARG A 67 0.64 -9.41 10.77
CA ARG A 67 -0.25 -10.51 11.18
C ARG A 67 -0.30 -11.62 10.15
N LEU A 68 -0.44 -11.30 8.85
CA LEU A 68 -0.40 -12.31 7.78
C LEU A 68 0.91 -13.11 7.79
N LYS A 69 2.05 -12.47 8.06
CA LYS A 69 3.36 -13.12 8.10
C LYS A 69 3.61 -13.97 9.34
N GLN A 70 2.77 -13.90 10.37
CA GLN A 70 2.83 -14.85 11.50
C GLN A 70 2.51 -16.28 11.05
N TYR A 71 1.72 -16.42 9.97
CA TYR A 71 1.42 -17.70 9.37
C TYR A 71 2.56 -18.12 8.45
N ARG A 72 3.40 -19.06 8.94
CA ARG A 72 4.61 -19.51 8.23
C ARG A 72 4.33 -19.89 6.77
N ALA A 73 3.26 -20.64 6.50
CA ALA A 73 2.90 -21.07 5.14
C ALA A 73 2.70 -19.89 4.16
N ILE A 74 2.15 -18.77 4.65
CA ILE A 74 1.98 -17.53 3.88
C ILE A 74 3.33 -16.82 3.74
N ALA A 75 4.06 -16.64 4.84
CA ALA A 75 5.33 -15.91 4.85
C ALA A 75 6.38 -16.52 3.91
N THR A 76 6.46 -17.86 3.86
CA THR A 76 7.42 -18.58 3.01
C THR A 76 6.82 -19.01 1.67
N ARG A 77 5.55 -18.69 1.41
CA ARG A 77 4.83 -19.04 0.17
C ARG A 77 4.93 -20.54 -0.16
N TYR A 78 4.55 -21.40 0.79
CA TYR A 78 4.60 -22.86 0.61
C TYR A 78 3.60 -23.40 -0.42
N ASP A 79 2.50 -22.69 -0.64
CA ASP A 79 1.51 -23.08 -1.64
C ASP A 79 2.09 -23.00 -3.06
N LYS A 80 2.04 -24.13 -3.77
CA LYS A 80 2.56 -24.25 -5.15
C LYS A 80 1.69 -23.54 -6.19
N THR A 81 0.39 -23.38 -5.91
CA THR A 81 -0.56 -22.76 -6.84
C THR A 81 -0.98 -21.39 -6.33
N ALA A 82 -1.14 -20.44 -7.26
CA ALA A 82 -1.62 -19.10 -6.93
C ALA A 82 -3.02 -19.13 -6.29
N ARG A 83 -3.88 -20.07 -6.71
CA ARG A 83 -5.22 -20.27 -6.16
C ARG A 83 -5.18 -20.63 -4.68
N ASN A 84 -4.35 -21.60 -4.29
CA ASN A 84 -4.28 -22.05 -2.90
C ASN A 84 -3.66 -20.96 -2.01
N PHE A 85 -2.59 -20.31 -2.50
CA PHE A 85 -1.99 -19.18 -1.80
C PHE A 85 -3.00 -18.06 -1.55
N LEU A 86 -3.77 -17.68 -2.58
CA LEU A 86 -4.82 -16.65 -2.45
C LEU A 86 -5.92 -17.08 -1.47
N GLY A 87 -6.32 -18.36 -1.49
CA GLY A 87 -7.27 -18.91 -0.53
C GLY A 87 -6.77 -18.80 0.91
N ALA A 88 -5.49 -19.11 1.16
CA ALA A 88 -4.87 -18.94 2.47
C ALA A 88 -4.84 -17.47 2.93
N ILE A 89 -4.53 -16.54 2.01
CA ILE A 89 -4.58 -15.10 2.28
C ILE A 89 -5.99 -14.67 2.69
N HIS A 90 -7.04 -15.09 1.97
CA HIS A 90 -8.43 -14.75 2.31
C HIS A 90 -8.87 -15.34 3.66
N LEU A 91 -8.47 -16.57 3.95
CA LEU A 91 -8.77 -17.23 5.22
C LEU A 91 -8.18 -16.44 6.39
N VAL A 92 -6.89 -16.13 6.31
CA VAL A 92 -6.22 -15.38 7.38
C VAL A 92 -6.72 -13.94 7.45
N ALA A 93 -6.97 -13.27 6.32
CA ALA A 93 -7.55 -11.93 6.32
C ALA A 93 -8.91 -11.90 7.04
N SER A 94 -9.76 -12.91 6.81
CA SER A 94 -11.05 -13.06 7.50
C SER A 94 -10.87 -13.27 9.01
N MET A 95 -9.91 -14.11 9.42
CA MET A 95 -9.59 -14.32 10.84
C MET A 95 -9.09 -13.02 11.49
N VAL A 96 -8.25 -12.27 10.79
CA VAL A 96 -7.70 -10.98 11.24
C VAL A 96 -8.79 -9.92 11.41
N TRP A 97 -9.82 -9.96 10.57
CA TRP A 97 -11.00 -9.07 10.64
C TRP A 97 -11.95 -9.43 11.79
N LEU A 98 -12.14 -10.72 12.07
CA LEU A 98 -13.07 -11.20 13.11
C LEU A 98 -12.48 -11.17 14.54
N ALA A 99 -11.16 -11.08 14.66
CA ALA A 99 -10.43 -11.06 15.92
C ALA A 99 -10.24 -9.64 16.45
#